data_AF-A0A3D5M1N8-F1
#
_entry.id   AF-A0A3D5M1N8-F1
#
_cell.length_a   1.000
_cell.length_b   1.000
_cell.length_c   1.000
_cell.angle_alpha   90.00
_cell.angle_beta   90.00
_cell.angle_gamma   90.00
#
_symmetry.space_group_name_H-M   'P 1'
#
loop_
_entity.id
_entity.type
_entity.pdbx_description
1 polymer ?
#
loop_
_entity_poly.entity_id
_entity_poly.type
_entity_poly.pdbx_seq_one_letter_code
_entity_poly.pdbx_strand_id
1 'polypeptide(L)'
;MKKYLQENKWVIPTSVAGFFFVFLLLYSFSSGSVDTASATVSVDNPEVIDQWEDVDFKVTDDSEVMEESEENSMLSHETATVSVEEFEAEVDSEFEETATESFEEVVSTVIPATGPGEDESQKQAELVQDQRIEELRSKCSNDLRRANWKRAHESLVELVNLRPYNADYHLTLGLVHRRLQESQDNQGHLDEAQKKFSEYVEYGGEEAIASLLLAEASASSNDMESTYEFLEEAALQGMNIARAVKQFPALRNYIDDTRFVRSALKLERYTLEDDLRRDPFTAPWKSSNRMDETTEFTYLSVSEQRDSLFKARAAIAKIEFAQRNGDFDAATEAYRALMNISDEAKRFDQPELAAELKAIVDRIEELEQGVEEVRVRHLYEESRVRLDSMKRAFEEQDFATVNQLYSEVQKLASEIQDVGDKYRTTSTLVGMAASQMRQRSEVVQQFLSRTVQIDGVVISGEGSYAIVDGEWIAKGGDVEGAVLEEVHRDRLVFNFEGELIVRRFGRF
;
A
#
# COMPACT_ATOMS: atom_id res chain seq x y z
N MET A 1 -47.12 40.04 -31.22
CA MET A 1 -46.58 38.70 -31.59
C MET A 1 -46.52 37.90 -30.29
N LYS A 2 -47.54 37.15 -29.86
CA LYS A 2 -48.06 35.84 -30.33
C LYS A 2 -46.99 34.75 -30.47
N LYS A 3 -47.07 33.76 -29.54
CA LYS A 3 -46.54 32.37 -29.55
C LYS A 3 -45.01 32.30 -29.31
N TYR A 4 -44.47 31.61 -28.31
CA TYR A 4 -44.66 30.20 -27.93
C TYR A 4 -44.56 29.99 -26.40
N LEU A 5 -45.60 29.38 -25.82
CA LEU A 5 -45.67 28.85 -24.46
C LEU A 5 -46.56 27.59 -24.56
N GLN A 6 -46.17 26.51 -23.88
CA GLN A 6 -46.58 25.09 -24.03
C GLN A 6 -45.57 24.29 -24.87
N GLU A 7 -44.99 23.16 -24.44
CA GLU A 7 -45.29 22.20 -23.37
C GLU A 7 -44.04 21.34 -23.13
N ASN A 8 -43.75 20.98 -21.88
CA ASN A 8 -43.28 19.64 -21.51
C ASN A 8 -43.39 19.49 -19.99
N LYS A 9 -44.54 18.94 -19.57
CA LYS A 9 -44.75 18.43 -18.22
C LYS A 9 -43.95 17.13 -18.08
N TRP A 10 -43.02 17.07 -17.14
CA TRP A 10 -42.63 15.81 -16.53
C TRP A 10 -43.31 15.72 -15.17
N VAL A 11 -44.15 14.70 -15.04
CA VAL A 11 -44.80 14.27 -13.82
C VAL A 11 -43.71 13.66 -12.92
N ILE A 12 -43.46 14.26 -11.77
CA ILE A 12 -42.61 13.68 -10.73
C ILE A 12 -43.43 12.59 -10.03
N PRO A 13 -43.00 11.32 -10.03
CA PRO A 13 -43.67 10.29 -9.25
C PRO A 13 -43.48 10.59 -7.75
N THR A 14 -44.61 10.66 -7.06
CA THR A 14 -44.73 10.85 -5.61
C THR A 14 -44.11 9.68 -4.85
N SER A 15 -42.82 9.76 -4.51
CA SER A 15 -42.25 8.93 -3.43
C SER A 15 -41.02 9.51 -2.71
N VAL A 16 -40.63 10.78 -2.94
CA VAL A 16 -39.37 11.34 -2.38
C VAL A 16 -39.57 12.62 -1.54
N ALA A 17 -40.81 13.05 -1.28
CA ALA A 17 -41.07 14.28 -0.51
C ALA A 17 -41.05 14.11 1.03
N GLY A 18 -40.53 13.00 1.56
CA GLY A 18 -40.64 12.64 2.98
C GLY A 18 -39.44 12.92 3.88
N PHE A 19 -38.25 13.24 3.35
CA PHE A 19 -37.01 13.17 4.16
C PHE A 19 -36.09 14.39 4.10
N PHE A 20 -36.58 15.56 3.67
CA PHE A 20 -35.79 16.80 3.63
C PHE A 20 -35.98 17.73 4.84
N PHE A 21 -36.70 17.32 5.89
CA PHE A 21 -37.09 18.22 6.99
C PHE A 21 -36.52 17.92 8.39
N VAL A 22 -35.54 17.02 8.54
CA VAL A 22 -35.02 16.61 9.88
C VAL A 22 -33.62 17.14 10.23
N PHE A 23 -32.86 17.71 9.29
CA PHE A 23 -31.45 18.06 9.53
C PHE A 23 -31.15 19.42 10.17
N LEU A 24 -32.16 20.15 10.68
CA LEU A 24 -32.00 21.55 11.11
C LEU A 24 -32.19 21.81 12.63
N LEU A 25 -32.07 20.81 13.50
CA LEU A 25 -32.40 20.99 14.93
C LEU A 25 -31.48 20.37 16.00
N LEU A 26 -30.20 20.11 15.71
CA LEU A 26 -29.23 19.73 16.75
C LEU A 26 -27.89 20.47 16.61
N TYR A 27 -27.96 21.80 16.69
CA TYR A 27 -26.81 22.67 16.95
C TYR A 27 -27.19 23.64 18.08
N SER A 28 -26.82 23.32 19.32
CA SER A 28 -26.58 24.24 20.46
C SER A 28 -26.32 23.46 21.76
N PHE A 29 -25.43 24.00 22.62
CA PHE A 29 -24.96 23.55 23.96
C PHE A 29 -23.80 22.53 23.95
N SER A 30 -22.72 22.64 24.73
CA SER A 30 -22.25 23.64 25.71
C SER A 30 -20.76 23.38 26.02
N SER A 31 -20.04 24.44 26.38
CA SER A 31 -18.62 24.51 26.80
C SER A 31 -18.42 24.23 28.30
N GLY A 32 -17.32 23.57 28.71
CA GLY A 32 -16.94 23.42 30.12
C GLY A 32 -15.63 22.69 30.45
N SER A 33 -14.51 23.43 30.36
CA SER A 33 -13.29 23.52 31.20
C SER A 33 -12.97 22.57 32.42
N VAL A 34 -11.68 22.16 32.51
CA VAL A 34 -10.73 22.19 33.68
C VAL A 34 -10.23 20.87 34.40
N ASP A 35 -8.88 20.71 34.38
CA ASP A 35 -7.86 20.18 35.35
C ASP A 35 -7.80 18.73 35.86
N THR A 36 -6.69 18.19 36.42
CA THR A 36 -5.21 18.07 36.19
C THR A 36 -4.70 17.05 37.25
N ALA A 37 -3.41 16.63 37.14
CA ALA A 37 -2.52 15.99 38.16
C ALA A 37 -2.47 14.44 38.19
N SER A 38 -1.38 13.78 37.78
CA SER A 38 0.00 13.72 38.33
C SER A 38 0.15 12.78 39.54
N ALA A 39 0.96 11.72 39.38
CA ALA A 39 1.76 11.14 40.46
C ALA A 39 2.92 10.29 39.89
N THR A 40 4.13 10.78 40.15
CA THR A 40 5.46 10.15 40.05
C THR A 40 5.67 9.07 41.12
N VAL A 41 6.51 8.04 40.88
CA VAL A 41 7.52 7.55 41.85
C VAL A 41 8.65 6.80 41.11
N SER A 42 9.87 7.28 41.38
CA SER A 42 11.21 6.75 41.07
C SER A 42 11.61 5.62 42.03
N VAL A 43 12.61 4.79 41.67
CA VAL A 43 13.79 4.42 42.50
C VAL A 43 14.52 3.18 41.96
N ASP A 44 15.77 3.45 41.55
CA ASP A 44 17.04 2.75 41.79
C ASP A 44 17.29 1.28 41.36
N ASN A 45 18.11 1.14 40.29
CA ASN A 45 19.49 0.56 40.21
C ASN A 45 19.96 -0.46 41.28
N PRO A 46 21.06 -1.24 41.06
CA PRO A 46 21.79 -1.59 39.82
C PRO A 46 22.25 -3.09 39.78
N GLU A 47 23.14 -3.41 38.84
CA GLU A 47 24.29 -4.34 38.98
C GLU A 47 24.26 -5.75 38.34
N VAL A 48 25.40 -6.06 37.69
CA VAL A 48 26.01 -7.38 37.36
C VAL A 48 25.63 -7.99 36.00
N ILE A 49 26.41 -7.74 34.93
CA ILE A 49 27.72 -8.35 34.51
C ILE A 49 27.53 -9.55 33.58
N ASP A 50 28.03 -9.33 32.35
CA ASP A 50 28.81 -10.18 31.45
C ASP A 50 28.46 -11.65 31.14
N GLN A 51 28.86 -11.98 29.90
CA GLN A 51 29.29 -13.27 29.37
C GLN A 51 28.22 -14.22 28.82
N TRP A 52 28.06 -14.14 27.49
CA TRP A 52 27.83 -15.31 26.65
C TRP A 52 28.80 -15.26 25.46
N GLU A 53 30.06 -15.63 25.72
CA GLU A 53 30.86 -16.40 24.77
C GLU A 53 30.50 -17.88 24.98
N ASP A 54 30.38 -18.61 23.86
CA ASP A 54 30.24 -20.06 23.70
C ASP A 54 29.02 -20.75 24.34
N VAL A 55 28.11 -21.31 23.51
CA VAL A 55 27.74 -22.74 23.57
C VAL A 55 27.17 -23.21 22.22
N ASP A 56 27.73 -24.33 21.78
CA ASP A 56 27.47 -25.14 20.60
C ASP A 56 26.03 -25.62 20.33
N PHE A 57 25.81 -25.81 19.03
CA PHE A 57 24.72 -26.53 18.39
C PHE A 57 24.63 -27.99 18.86
N LYS A 58 23.50 -28.38 19.47
CA LYS A 58 23.18 -29.79 19.74
C LYS A 58 21.80 -30.15 19.21
N VAL A 59 21.82 -30.98 18.17
CA VAL A 59 20.66 -31.68 17.59
C VAL A 59 20.16 -32.70 18.62
N THR A 60 18.87 -32.66 18.92
CA THR A 60 18.15 -33.78 19.56
C THR A 60 17.13 -34.32 18.57
N ASP A 61 17.42 -35.54 18.14
CA ASP A 61 16.61 -36.43 17.32
C ASP A 61 15.88 -37.36 18.30
N ASP A 62 14.55 -37.32 18.34
CA ASP A 62 13.73 -38.25 19.13
C ASP A 62 12.36 -38.38 18.42
N SER A 63 12.18 -39.45 17.65
CA SER A 63 10.86 -40.10 17.53
C SER A 63 11.02 -41.58 17.21
N GLU A 64 10.82 -42.39 18.25
CA GLU A 64 10.72 -43.83 18.22
C GLU A 64 9.41 -44.31 17.55
N VAL A 65 9.62 -45.28 16.68
CA VAL A 65 8.81 -46.45 16.29
C VAL A 65 7.63 -46.82 17.22
N MET A 66 6.45 -47.04 16.62
CA MET A 66 5.53 -48.12 17.03
C MET A 66 4.93 -48.80 15.80
N GLU A 67 5.10 -50.12 15.73
CA GLU A 67 4.46 -51.05 14.81
C GLU A 67 3.21 -51.72 15.44
N GLU A 68 2.46 -52.41 14.56
CA GLU A 68 1.40 -53.40 14.78
C GLU A 68 -0.03 -52.85 14.99
N SER A 69 -1.10 -53.33 14.34
CA SER A 69 -1.34 -54.62 13.67
C SER A 69 -2.56 -54.55 12.73
N GLU A 70 -2.65 -55.60 11.91
CA GLU A 70 -3.52 -55.90 10.77
C GLU A 70 -5.02 -56.12 11.11
N GLU A 71 -5.91 -55.85 10.14
CA GLU A 71 -6.99 -56.80 9.81
C GLU A 71 -7.47 -56.65 8.34
N ASN A 72 -7.60 -57.81 7.69
CA ASN A 72 -7.97 -58.10 6.30
C ASN A 72 -9.41 -57.69 5.91
N SER A 73 -9.63 -57.35 4.63
CA SER A 73 -10.67 -58.01 3.80
C SER A 73 -10.53 -57.73 2.29
N MET A 74 -10.37 -58.84 1.55
CA MET A 74 -10.52 -59.10 0.11
C MET A 74 -11.51 -58.24 -0.69
N LEU A 75 -11.16 -57.87 -1.94
CA LEU A 75 -11.66 -58.56 -3.13
C LEU A 75 -10.84 -58.22 -4.40
N SER A 76 -10.93 -59.10 -5.38
CA SER A 76 -9.95 -59.50 -6.40
C SER A 76 -10.00 -58.78 -7.76
N HIS A 77 -8.82 -58.75 -8.40
CA HIS A 77 -8.48 -58.91 -9.83
C HIS A 77 -9.44 -58.41 -10.93
N GLU A 78 -8.91 -57.56 -11.81
CA GLU A 78 -8.84 -57.87 -13.25
C GLU A 78 -7.74 -57.05 -13.95
N THR A 79 -6.80 -57.76 -14.57
CA THR A 79 -5.74 -57.24 -15.43
C THR A 79 -6.20 -57.27 -16.88
N ALA A 80 -6.21 -56.14 -17.58
CA ALA A 80 -6.41 -56.08 -19.02
C ALA A 80 -5.27 -55.30 -19.69
N THR A 81 -4.47 -56.04 -20.45
CA THR A 81 -3.43 -55.60 -21.39
C THR A 81 -4.05 -55.36 -22.77
N VAL A 82 -3.87 -54.18 -23.39
CA VAL A 82 -4.08 -53.92 -24.84
C VAL A 82 -3.16 -52.73 -25.20
N SER A 83 -1.92 -52.99 -25.64
CA SER A 83 -1.43 -53.01 -27.03
C SER A 83 -1.48 -51.65 -27.77
N VAL A 84 -0.28 -51.13 -27.98
CA VAL A 84 0.12 -50.02 -28.86
C VAL A 84 0.02 -50.49 -30.32
N GLU A 85 -0.66 -49.73 -31.16
CA GLU A 85 -0.56 -49.85 -32.62
C GLU A 85 0.15 -48.61 -33.17
N GLU A 86 1.35 -48.85 -33.70
CA GLU A 86 2.06 -47.98 -34.64
C GLU A 86 1.23 -47.84 -35.93
N PHE A 87 1.11 -46.62 -36.44
CA PHE A 87 0.80 -46.39 -37.84
C PHE A 87 1.92 -45.52 -38.43
N GLU A 88 2.83 -46.18 -39.14
CA GLU A 88 3.67 -45.57 -40.15
C GLU A 88 2.84 -45.35 -41.42
N ALA A 89 2.96 -44.18 -42.04
CA ALA A 89 2.64 -43.99 -43.44
C ALA A 89 3.72 -43.10 -44.06
N GLU A 90 4.51 -43.72 -44.93
CA GLU A 90 5.56 -43.12 -45.74
C GLU A 90 5.02 -42.12 -46.78
N VAL A 91 5.98 -41.32 -47.24
CA VAL A 91 5.97 -40.17 -48.15
C VAL A 91 5.95 -40.58 -49.62
N ASP A 92 5.34 -39.76 -50.49
CA ASP A 92 5.78 -39.51 -51.88
C ASP A 92 5.25 -38.12 -52.30
N SER A 93 6.11 -37.08 -52.46
CA SER A 93 6.81 -36.59 -53.69
C SER A 93 5.83 -36.00 -54.74
N GLU A 94 5.95 -34.82 -55.38
CA GLU A 94 7.01 -33.88 -55.83
C GLU A 94 6.41 -32.43 -55.91
N PHE A 95 7.10 -31.37 -55.50
CA PHE A 95 7.85 -30.35 -56.30
C PHE A 95 7.05 -29.48 -57.31
N GLU A 96 6.88 -28.18 -57.02
CA GLU A 96 7.29 -27.03 -57.88
C GLU A 96 7.00 -25.67 -57.22
N GLU A 97 8.03 -24.81 -57.15
CA GLU A 97 7.98 -23.39 -56.80
C GLU A 97 7.38 -22.55 -57.94
N THR A 98 6.60 -21.51 -57.64
CA THR A 98 6.75 -20.18 -58.26
C THR A 98 6.07 -19.09 -57.41
N ALA A 99 6.78 -17.98 -57.25
CA ALA A 99 6.35 -16.75 -56.60
C ALA A 99 5.37 -15.94 -57.48
N THR A 100 4.43 -15.19 -56.87
CA THR A 100 4.34 -13.72 -56.88
C THR A 100 2.94 -13.20 -56.46
N GLU A 101 2.97 -12.19 -55.57
CA GLU A 101 2.09 -11.00 -55.51
C GLU A 101 0.62 -11.10 -55.07
N SER A 102 0.43 -10.76 -53.79
CA SER A 102 -0.50 -9.76 -53.26
C SER A 102 -1.78 -9.43 -54.04
N PHE A 103 -2.93 -9.81 -53.45
CA PHE A 103 -4.09 -8.90 -53.32
C PHE A 103 -4.78 -9.19 -51.99
N GLU A 104 -5.01 -8.13 -51.21
CA GLU A 104 -5.79 -8.10 -49.98
C GLU A 104 -7.21 -8.62 -50.24
N GLU A 105 -7.57 -9.75 -49.64
CA GLU A 105 -8.97 -10.08 -49.41
C GLU A 105 -9.19 -10.01 -47.89
N VAL A 106 -9.88 -8.96 -47.46
CA VAL A 106 -10.34 -8.76 -46.10
C VAL A 106 -11.31 -9.90 -45.78
N VAL A 107 -10.78 -11.02 -45.29
CA VAL A 107 -11.57 -12.04 -44.62
C VAL A 107 -12.03 -11.42 -43.32
N SER A 108 -13.25 -10.87 -43.31
CA SER A 108 -13.95 -10.58 -42.07
C SER A 108 -14.05 -11.89 -41.30
N THR A 109 -13.17 -12.08 -40.32
CA THR A 109 -13.32 -13.11 -39.31
C THR A 109 -14.60 -12.80 -38.56
N VAL A 110 -15.69 -13.44 -39.01
CA VAL A 110 -16.90 -13.59 -38.23
C VAL A 110 -16.45 -14.34 -36.98
N ILE A 111 -16.26 -13.61 -35.88
CA ILE A 111 -16.09 -14.19 -34.55
C ILE A 111 -17.39 -14.98 -34.32
N PRO A 112 -17.36 -16.32 -34.26
CA PRO A 112 -18.55 -17.05 -33.84
C PRO A 112 -18.86 -16.56 -32.41
N ALA A 113 -20.11 -16.20 -32.16
CA ALA A 113 -20.57 -15.89 -30.82
C ALA A 113 -20.44 -17.17 -29.98
N THR A 114 -19.35 -17.26 -29.23
CA THR A 114 -19.06 -18.36 -28.31
C THR A 114 -20.07 -18.25 -27.15
N GLY A 115 -20.81 -19.33 -26.92
CA GLY A 115 -21.81 -19.39 -25.86
C GLY A 115 -21.17 -19.52 -24.47
N PRO A 116 -21.95 -19.38 -23.38
CA PRO A 116 -21.47 -19.41 -21.99
C PRO A 116 -20.78 -20.72 -21.54
N GLY A 117 -20.70 -21.75 -22.40
CA GLY A 117 -20.01 -23.01 -22.10
C GLY A 117 -18.50 -23.01 -22.42
N GLU A 118 -18.03 -22.10 -23.29
CA GLU A 118 -16.60 -21.97 -23.59
C GLU A 118 -15.85 -21.26 -22.45
N ASP A 119 -16.50 -20.29 -21.79
CA ASP A 119 -15.94 -19.58 -20.64
C ASP A 119 -15.71 -20.51 -19.43
N GLU A 120 -16.60 -21.48 -19.18
CA GLU A 120 -16.41 -22.45 -18.09
C GLU A 120 -15.30 -23.46 -18.41
N SER A 121 -15.18 -23.88 -19.67
CA SER A 121 -14.13 -24.80 -20.11
C SER A 121 -12.75 -24.14 -20.09
N GLN A 122 -12.67 -22.86 -20.49
CA GLN A 122 -11.45 -22.05 -20.41
C GLN A 122 -11.05 -21.79 -18.95
N LYS A 123 -12.00 -21.46 -18.06
CA LYS A 123 -11.75 -21.31 -16.62
C LYS A 123 -11.27 -22.62 -15.98
N GLN A 124 -11.85 -23.77 -16.34
CA GLN A 124 -11.38 -25.06 -15.84
C GLN A 124 -9.96 -25.38 -16.33
N ALA A 125 -9.64 -25.09 -17.59
CA ALA A 125 -8.29 -25.28 -18.13
C ALA A 125 -7.26 -24.36 -17.44
N GLU A 126 -7.63 -23.11 -17.15
CA GLU A 126 -6.78 -22.15 -16.43
C GLU A 126 -6.53 -22.61 -14.98
N LEU A 127 -7.57 -23.08 -14.27
CA LEU A 127 -7.43 -23.62 -12.92
C LEU A 127 -6.52 -24.85 -12.86
N VAL A 128 -6.59 -25.75 -13.85
CA VAL A 128 -5.70 -26.92 -13.93
C VAL A 128 -4.25 -26.48 -14.20
N GLN A 129 -4.04 -25.46 -15.04
CA GLN A 129 -2.71 -24.90 -15.28
C GLN A 129 -2.14 -24.24 -14.02
N ASP A 130 -2.94 -23.49 -13.28
CA ASP A 130 -2.51 -22.84 -12.04
C ASP A 130 -2.16 -23.85 -10.95
N GLN A 131 -2.92 -24.95 -10.83
CA GLN A 131 -2.57 -26.06 -9.94
C GLN A 131 -1.23 -26.68 -10.32
N ARG A 132 -1.01 -26.94 -11.62
CA ARG A 132 0.27 -27.47 -12.12
C ARG A 132 1.42 -26.51 -11.85
N ILE A 133 1.22 -25.21 -12.02
CA ILE A 133 2.23 -24.19 -11.72
C ILE A 133 2.58 -24.20 -10.24
N GLU A 134 1.59 -24.31 -9.35
CA GLU A 134 1.83 -24.33 -7.90
C GLU A 134 2.56 -25.60 -7.45
N GLU A 135 2.21 -26.77 -8.01
CA GLU A 135 2.96 -28.01 -7.81
C GLU A 135 4.41 -27.90 -8.27
N LEU A 136 4.64 -27.31 -9.45
CA LEU A 136 5.98 -27.07 -10.00
C LEU A 136 6.78 -26.07 -9.14
N ARG A 137 6.16 -25.00 -8.64
CA ARG A 137 6.79 -24.05 -7.72
C ARG A 137 7.22 -24.73 -6.42
N SER A 138 6.34 -25.52 -5.82
CA SER A 138 6.63 -26.27 -4.59
C SER A 138 7.77 -27.26 -4.80
N LYS A 139 7.73 -28.02 -5.90
CA LYS A 139 8.80 -28.96 -6.28
C LYS A 139 10.13 -28.24 -6.49
N CYS A 140 10.12 -27.15 -7.27
CA CYS A 140 11.30 -26.34 -7.53
C CYS A 140 11.89 -25.76 -6.24
N SER A 141 11.05 -25.21 -5.36
CA SER A 141 11.50 -24.67 -4.06
C SER A 141 12.18 -25.75 -3.22
N ASN A 142 11.61 -26.96 -3.17
CA ASN A 142 12.20 -28.10 -2.47
C ASN A 142 13.54 -28.54 -3.08
N ASP A 143 13.65 -28.57 -4.40
CA ASP A 143 14.90 -28.93 -5.09
C ASP A 143 15.99 -27.86 -4.88
N LEU A 144 15.63 -26.57 -4.88
CA LEU A 144 16.55 -25.46 -4.56
C LEU A 144 17.04 -25.54 -3.10
N ARG A 145 16.14 -25.80 -2.14
CA ARG A 145 16.51 -25.97 -0.72
C ARG A 145 17.48 -27.14 -0.51
N ARG A 146 17.33 -28.21 -1.30
CA ARG A 146 18.21 -29.38 -1.27
C ARG A 146 19.47 -29.22 -2.12
N ALA A 147 19.69 -28.06 -2.72
CA ALA A 147 20.80 -27.79 -3.65
C ALA A 147 20.87 -28.77 -4.84
N ASN A 148 19.73 -29.32 -5.28
CA ASN A 148 19.61 -30.19 -6.45
C ASN A 148 19.46 -29.37 -7.74
N TRP A 149 20.52 -28.64 -8.11
CA TRP A 149 20.49 -27.63 -9.17
C TRP A 149 20.00 -28.13 -10.54
N LYS A 150 20.32 -29.38 -10.92
CA LYS A 150 19.89 -29.96 -12.21
C LYS A 150 18.38 -30.18 -12.30
N ARG A 151 17.76 -30.68 -11.23
CA ARG A 151 16.31 -30.90 -11.16
C ARG A 151 15.54 -29.59 -11.00
N ALA A 152 16.11 -28.65 -10.25
CA ALA A 152 15.60 -27.29 -10.15
C ALA A 152 15.61 -26.59 -11.52
N HIS A 153 16.69 -26.74 -12.31
CA HIS A 153 16.78 -26.22 -13.67
C HIS A 153 15.66 -26.76 -14.58
N GLU A 154 15.47 -28.09 -14.63
CA GLU A 154 14.40 -28.69 -15.43
C GLU A 154 13.01 -28.15 -15.05
N SER A 155 12.73 -28.03 -13.75
CA SER A 155 11.45 -27.52 -13.26
C SER A 155 11.26 -26.02 -13.54
N LEU A 156 12.33 -25.23 -13.47
CA LEU A 156 12.30 -23.78 -13.77
C LEU A 156 12.11 -23.53 -15.27
N VAL A 157 12.73 -24.32 -16.14
CA VAL A 157 12.51 -24.20 -17.59
C VAL A 157 11.04 -24.45 -17.92
N GLU A 158 10.41 -25.45 -17.30
CA GLU A 158 8.97 -25.70 -17.45
C GLU A 158 8.13 -24.52 -16.94
N LEU A 159 8.48 -23.94 -15.77
CA LEU A 159 7.79 -22.76 -15.24
C LEU A 159 7.92 -21.53 -16.14
N VAL A 160 9.09 -21.27 -16.71
CA VAL A 160 9.31 -20.17 -17.68
C VAL A 160 8.49 -20.41 -18.95
N ASN A 161 8.40 -21.64 -19.44
CA ASN A 161 7.57 -21.97 -20.61
C ASN A 161 6.07 -21.76 -20.34
N LEU A 162 5.60 -22.05 -19.13
CA LEU A 162 4.21 -21.85 -18.73
C LEU A 162 3.87 -20.37 -18.47
N ARG A 163 4.80 -19.60 -17.89
CA ARG A 163 4.61 -18.17 -17.58
C ARG A 163 5.85 -17.36 -18.04
N PRO A 164 5.97 -17.05 -19.35
CA PRO A 164 7.15 -16.39 -19.91
C PRO A 164 7.40 -14.97 -19.40
N TYR A 165 6.36 -14.27 -18.95
CA TYR A 165 6.45 -12.86 -18.53
C TYR A 165 6.73 -12.68 -17.03
N ASN A 166 7.01 -13.75 -16.29
CA ASN A 166 7.33 -13.64 -14.87
C ASN A 166 8.84 -13.43 -14.68
N ALA A 167 9.22 -12.22 -14.27
CA ALA A 167 10.60 -11.82 -14.03
C ALA A 167 11.33 -12.76 -13.03
N ASP A 168 10.69 -13.14 -11.92
CA ASP A 168 11.31 -13.93 -10.86
C ASP A 168 11.78 -15.31 -11.35
N TYR A 169 11.10 -15.89 -12.34
CA TYR A 169 11.50 -17.17 -12.93
C TYR A 169 12.76 -17.04 -13.76
N HIS A 170 12.93 -15.94 -14.49
CA HIS A 170 14.15 -15.68 -15.25
C HIS A 170 15.33 -15.39 -14.33
N LEU A 171 15.11 -14.62 -13.25
CA LEU A 171 16.14 -14.37 -12.24
C LEU A 171 16.61 -15.67 -11.58
N THR A 172 15.68 -16.48 -11.10
CA THR A 172 16.01 -17.75 -10.43
C THR A 172 16.67 -18.74 -11.39
N LEU A 173 16.21 -18.82 -12.64
CA LEU A 173 16.85 -19.64 -13.67
C LEU A 173 18.29 -19.19 -13.96
N GLY A 174 18.53 -17.87 -14.09
CA GLY A 174 19.87 -17.31 -14.26
C GLY A 174 20.81 -17.64 -13.08
N LEU A 175 20.31 -17.58 -11.84
CA LEU A 175 21.07 -17.98 -10.66
C LEU A 175 21.38 -19.48 -10.63
N VAL A 176 20.46 -20.33 -11.12
CA VAL A 176 20.69 -21.77 -11.24
C VAL A 176 21.75 -22.08 -12.31
N HIS A 177 21.72 -21.41 -13.46
CA HIS A 177 22.78 -21.51 -14.47
C HIS A 177 24.14 -21.09 -13.91
N ARG A 178 24.20 -19.99 -13.15
CA ARG A 178 25.41 -19.56 -12.42
C ARG A 178 25.94 -20.64 -11.48
N ARG A 179 25.07 -21.30 -10.71
CA ARG A 179 25.46 -22.41 -9.80
C ARG A 179 25.88 -23.68 -10.54
N LEU A 180 25.25 -23.98 -11.67
CA LEU A 180 25.60 -25.14 -12.49
C LEU A 180 26.97 -24.95 -13.15
N GLN A 181 27.33 -23.73 -13.51
CA GLN A 181 28.66 -23.40 -14.03
C GLN A 181 29.76 -23.62 -12.97
N GLU A 182 29.54 -23.28 -11.70
CA GLU A 182 30.51 -23.63 -10.63
C GLU A 182 30.75 -25.15 -10.52
N SER A 183 29.76 -25.96 -10.91
CA SER A 183 29.82 -27.43 -10.85
C SER A 183 30.27 -28.09 -12.16
N GLN A 184 30.16 -27.39 -13.30
CA GLN A 184 30.45 -27.90 -14.64
C GLN A 184 31.20 -26.81 -15.40
N ASP A 185 32.44 -27.08 -15.82
CA ASP A 185 33.31 -26.16 -16.58
C ASP A 185 32.77 -25.88 -18.01
N ASN A 186 31.53 -25.42 -18.12
CA ASN A 186 30.81 -25.14 -19.36
C ASN A 186 30.52 -23.65 -19.43
N GLN A 187 31.25 -22.94 -20.30
CA GLN A 187 31.02 -21.51 -20.59
C GLN A 187 29.58 -21.22 -21.05
N GLY A 188 28.91 -22.18 -21.67
CA GLY A 188 27.52 -22.02 -22.14
C GLY A 188 26.52 -21.66 -21.03
N HIS A 189 26.74 -22.10 -19.78
CA HIS A 189 25.85 -21.74 -18.68
C HIS A 189 26.04 -20.29 -18.21
N LEU A 190 27.21 -19.68 -18.42
CA LEU A 190 27.38 -18.24 -18.15
C LEU A 190 26.63 -17.41 -19.17
N ASP A 191 26.74 -17.75 -20.45
CA ASP A 191 26.07 -17.02 -21.53
C ASP A 191 24.54 -17.12 -21.37
N GLU A 192 24.04 -18.31 -21.00
CA GLU A 192 22.63 -18.51 -20.66
C GLU A 192 22.23 -17.69 -19.43
N ALA A 193 23.05 -17.64 -18.38
CA ALA A 193 22.77 -16.83 -17.19
C ALA A 193 22.68 -15.34 -17.53
N GLN A 194 23.61 -14.82 -18.34
CA GLN A 194 23.60 -13.42 -18.79
C GLN A 194 22.31 -13.10 -19.55
N LYS A 195 21.92 -13.97 -20.49
CA LYS A 195 20.67 -13.81 -21.23
C LYS A 195 19.45 -13.82 -20.32
N LYS A 196 19.45 -14.65 -19.27
CA LYS A 196 18.34 -14.69 -18.30
C LYS A 196 18.29 -13.45 -17.40
N PHE A 197 19.43 -12.85 -17.07
CA PHE A 197 19.45 -11.58 -16.35
C PHE A 197 19.01 -10.40 -17.23
N SER A 198 19.29 -10.41 -18.54
CA SER A 198 18.73 -9.39 -19.44
C SER A 198 17.21 -9.56 -19.61
N GLU A 199 16.73 -10.79 -19.79
CA GLU A 199 15.29 -11.11 -19.84
C GLU A 199 14.57 -10.69 -18.54
N TYR A 200 15.21 -10.86 -17.38
CA TYR A 200 14.67 -10.39 -16.09
C TYR A 200 14.38 -8.89 -16.10
N VAL A 201 15.25 -8.07 -16.68
CA VAL A 201 15.03 -6.62 -16.82
C VAL A 201 13.88 -6.33 -17.79
N GLU A 202 13.85 -7.02 -18.94
CA GLU A 202 12.79 -6.84 -19.95
C GLU A 202 11.38 -7.12 -19.39
N TYR A 203 11.26 -8.06 -18.44
CA TYR A 203 9.98 -8.42 -17.82
C TYR A 203 9.67 -7.64 -16.52
N GLY A 204 10.40 -6.55 -16.22
CA GLY A 204 10.09 -5.64 -15.11
C GLY A 204 10.78 -5.98 -13.78
N GLY A 205 11.89 -6.71 -13.82
CA GLY A 205 12.77 -6.95 -12.68
C GLY A 205 13.55 -5.71 -12.23
N GLU A 206 14.18 -5.79 -11.06
CA GLU A 206 15.01 -4.71 -10.52
C GLU A 206 16.35 -4.60 -11.29
N GLU A 207 16.48 -3.54 -12.10
CA GLU A 207 17.65 -3.25 -12.94
C GLU A 207 18.97 -3.23 -12.16
N ALA A 208 18.93 -2.76 -10.91
CA ALA A 208 20.09 -2.69 -10.03
C ALA A 208 20.64 -4.08 -9.68
N ILE A 209 19.76 -5.05 -9.42
CA ILE A 209 20.15 -6.45 -9.12
C ILE A 209 20.64 -7.13 -10.40
N ALA A 210 19.94 -6.91 -11.51
CA ALA A 210 20.30 -7.49 -12.80
C ALA A 210 21.69 -7.05 -13.25
N SER A 211 21.97 -5.75 -13.22
CA SER A 211 23.27 -5.18 -13.58
C SER A 211 24.40 -5.69 -12.68
N LEU A 212 24.17 -5.87 -11.37
CA LEU A 212 25.16 -6.50 -10.49
C LEU A 212 25.45 -7.96 -10.87
N LEU A 213 24.42 -8.75 -11.18
CA LEU A 213 24.58 -10.15 -11.59
C LEU A 213 25.23 -10.28 -12.97
N LEU A 214 24.94 -9.35 -13.89
CA LEU A 214 25.63 -9.24 -15.17
C LEU A 214 27.11 -8.89 -14.98
N ALA A 215 27.43 -7.96 -14.08
CA ALA A 215 28.81 -7.64 -13.73
C ALA A 215 29.56 -8.84 -13.17
N GLU A 216 28.93 -9.65 -12.31
CA GLU A 216 29.53 -10.88 -11.80
C GLU A 216 29.79 -11.89 -12.93
N ALA A 217 28.82 -12.07 -13.84
CA ALA A 217 28.94 -12.99 -14.95
C ALA A 217 30.05 -12.55 -15.93
N SER A 218 30.14 -11.25 -16.25
CA SER A 218 31.21 -10.69 -17.09
C SER A 218 32.58 -10.77 -16.41
N ALA A 219 32.63 -10.59 -15.09
CA ALA A 219 33.87 -10.76 -14.33
C ALA A 219 34.34 -12.22 -14.37
N SER A 220 33.40 -13.17 -14.33
CA SER A 220 33.67 -14.60 -14.44
C SER A 220 34.15 -15.01 -15.84
N SER A 221 33.74 -14.27 -16.89
CA SER A 221 34.25 -14.42 -18.25
C SER A 221 35.54 -13.64 -18.54
N ASN A 222 36.15 -12.99 -17.53
CA ASN A 222 37.33 -12.12 -17.64
C ASN A 222 37.13 -10.90 -18.57
N ASP A 223 35.90 -10.41 -18.72
CA ASP A 223 35.62 -9.18 -19.47
C ASP A 223 35.61 -7.96 -18.53
N MET A 224 36.74 -7.28 -18.46
CA MET A 224 36.93 -6.16 -17.52
C MET A 224 36.08 -4.94 -17.88
N GLU A 225 35.89 -4.64 -19.17
CA GLU A 225 35.21 -3.40 -19.58
C GLU A 225 33.72 -3.48 -19.29
N SER A 226 33.06 -4.55 -19.74
CA SER A 226 31.65 -4.81 -19.47
C SER A 226 31.36 -4.91 -17.97
N THR A 227 32.29 -5.46 -17.18
CA THR A 227 32.15 -5.52 -15.72
C THR A 227 32.06 -4.12 -15.11
N TYR A 228 32.89 -3.17 -15.53
CA TYR A 228 32.81 -1.80 -15.01
C TYR A 228 31.59 -1.04 -15.51
N GLU A 229 31.15 -1.27 -16.75
CA GLU A 229 29.93 -0.68 -17.29
C GLU A 229 28.71 -1.11 -16.45
N PHE A 230 28.55 -2.42 -16.21
CA PHE A 230 27.45 -2.93 -15.41
C PHE A 230 27.53 -2.52 -13.93
N LEU A 231 28.73 -2.43 -13.35
CA LEU A 231 28.89 -1.87 -12.01
C LEU A 231 28.49 -0.38 -12.01
N GLU A 232 28.89 0.40 -13.00
CA GLU A 232 28.47 1.80 -13.07
C GLU A 232 26.95 1.94 -13.20
N GLU A 233 26.29 1.10 -14.02
CA GLU A 233 24.83 1.04 -14.13
C GLU A 233 24.16 0.67 -12.81
N ALA A 234 24.66 -0.34 -12.10
CA ALA A 234 24.15 -0.70 -10.78
C ALA A 234 24.23 0.48 -9.78
N ALA A 235 25.32 1.26 -9.84
CA ALA A 235 25.47 2.47 -9.03
C ALA A 235 24.46 3.54 -9.45
N LEU A 236 24.25 3.76 -10.74
CA LEU A 236 23.28 4.75 -11.21
C LEU A 236 21.86 4.41 -10.75
N GLN A 237 21.53 3.13 -10.62
CA GLN A 237 20.25 2.63 -10.14
C GLN A 237 20.09 2.64 -8.60
N GLY A 238 21.02 3.23 -7.86
CA GLY A 238 20.89 3.40 -6.41
C GLY A 238 21.54 2.32 -5.54
N MET A 239 22.21 1.32 -6.13
CA MET A 239 22.76 0.20 -5.37
C MET A 239 24.11 0.53 -4.72
N ASN A 240 24.25 0.31 -3.41
CA ASN A 240 25.55 0.43 -2.73
C ASN A 240 26.51 -0.73 -3.12
N ILE A 241 27.23 -0.52 -4.22
CA ILE A 241 28.15 -1.51 -4.80
C ILE A 241 29.28 -1.88 -3.85
N ALA A 242 29.78 -0.93 -3.06
CA ALA A 242 30.87 -1.18 -2.12
C ALA A 242 30.51 -2.24 -1.06
N ARG A 243 29.23 -2.31 -0.68
CA ARG A 243 28.68 -3.39 0.16
C ARG A 243 28.38 -4.64 -0.66
N ALA A 244 27.73 -4.48 -1.81
CA ALA A 244 27.24 -5.61 -2.62
C ALA A 244 28.39 -6.49 -3.13
N VAL A 245 29.46 -5.90 -3.68
CA VAL A 245 30.60 -6.62 -4.26
C VAL A 245 31.35 -7.51 -3.26
N LYS A 246 31.28 -7.22 -1.95
CA LYS A 246 31.87 -8.10 -0.92
C LYS A 246 31.25 -9.49 -0.90
N GLN A 247 30.00 -9.63 -1.35
CA GLN A 247 29.26 -10.88 -1.39
C GLN A 247 29.63 -11.76 -2.60
N PHE A 248 30.27 -11.19 -3.63
CA PHE A 248 30.57 -11.87 -4.88
C PHE A 248 32.10 -12.09 -5.04
N PRO A 249 32.59 -13.34 -4.95
CA PRO A 249 34.02 -13.63 -5.04
C PRO A 249 34.67 -13.17 -6.35
N ALA A 250 33.95 -13.28 -7.48
CA ALA A 250 34.46 -12.92 -8.82
C ALA A 250 34.78 -11.41 -8.95
N LEU A 251 34.08 -10.56 -8.20
CA LEU A 251 34.21 -9.11 -8.27
C LEU A 251 35.30 -8.54 -7.33
N ARG A 252 35.92 -9.38 -6.49
CA ARG A 252 36.93 -8.93 -5.51
C ARG A 252 38.13 -8.25 -6.13
N ASN A 253 38.56 -8.71 -7.31
CA ASN A 253 39.72 -8.16 -8.02
C ASN A 253 39.49 -6.75 -8.57
N TYR A 254 38.24 -6.30 -8.62
CA TYR A 254 37.83 -5.01 -9.21
C TYR A 254 37.67 -3.91 -8.16
N ILE A 255 37.70 -4.24 -6.86
CA ILE A 255 37.48 -3.30 -5.75
C ILE A 255 38.60 -2.25 -5.67
N ASP A 256 39.84 -2.66 -5.92
CA ASP A 256 41.02 -1.80 -5.75
C ASP A 256 41.21 -0.80 -6.90
N ASP A 257 40.43 -0.92 -7.98
CA ASP A 257 40.55 -0.03 -9.14
C ASP A 257 39.90 1.33 -8.87
N THR A 258 40.57 2.37 -9.33
CA THR A 258 40.08 3.75 -9.37
C THR A 258 38.72 3.90 -10.04
N ARG A 259 38.40 3.09 -11.05
CA ARG A 259 37.10 3.12 -11.75
C ARG A 259 35.96 2.70 -10.82
N PHE A 260 36.17 1.63 -10.06
CA PHE A 260 35.24 1.14 -9.06
C PHE A 260 35.04 2.14 -7.93
N VAL A 261 36.12 2.69 -7.39
CA VAL A 261 36.03 3.70 -6.32
C VAL A 261 35.23 4.91 -6.81
N ARG A 262 35.42 5.33 -8.07
CA ARG A 262 34.64 6.43 -8.66
C ARG A 262 33.16 6.11 -8.77
N SER A 263 32.77 4.91 -9.24
CA SER A 263 31.36 4.53 -9.34
C SER A 263 30.70 4.36 -7.97
N ALA A 264 31.39 3.77 -7.00
CA ALA A 264 30.91 3.67 -5.63
C ALA A 264 30.67 5.04 -4.96
N LEU A 265 31.58 6.00 -5.16
CA LEU A 265 31.46 7.35 -4.61
C LEU A 265 30.37 8.21 -5.28
N LYS A 266 29.94 7.87 -6.51
CA LYS A 266 28.84 8.62 -7.17
C LYS A 266 27.54 8.55 -6.38
N LEU A 267 27.30 7.46 -5.66
CA LEU A 267 26.14 7.28 -4.79
C LEU A 267 26.29 7.95 -3.42
N GLU A 268 27.49 7.98 -2.84
CA GLU A 268 27.76 8.73 -1.60
C GLU A 268 27.49 10.23 -1.75
N ARG A 269 27.47 10.74 -3.00
CA ARG A 269 27.14 12.14 -3.29
C ARG A 269 25.64 12.46 -3.18
N TYR A 270 24.76 11.45 -3.14
CA TYR A 270 23.30 11.63 -3.04
C TYR A 270 22.69 11.14 -1.73
N THR A 271 23.43 10.40 -0.89
CA THR A 271 23.05 10.12 0.50
C THR A 271 23.93 10.91 1.46
N LEU A 272 23.75 12.23 1.50
CA LEU A 272 23.97 12.92 2.76
C LEU A 272 22.80 12.51 3.65
N GLU A 273 23.02 11.49 4.48
CA GLU A 273 22.21 11.31 5.68
C GLU A 273 22.21 12.65 6.43
N ASP A 274 21.04 13.27 6.52
CA ASP A 274 20.79 14.51 7.28
C ASP A 274 20.81 14.22 8.80
N ASP A 275 21.58 13.22 9.22
CA ASP A 275 21.81 12.89 10.61
C ASP A 275 22.88 13.83 11.18
N LEU A 276 22.38 14.94 11.73
CA LEU A 276 22.96 15.65 12.87
C LEU A 276 24.48 15.90 12.80
N ARG A 277 24.94 16.55 11.73
CA ARG A 277 26.17 17.36 11.84
C ARG A 277 25.83 18.68 12.50
N ARG A 278 25.92 18.67 13.84
CA ARG A 278 26.11 19.86 14.67
C ARG A 278 27.17 20.75 14.00
N ASP A 279 26.74 21.88 13.47
CA ASP A 279 27.64 22.88 12.90
C ASP A 279 28.66 23.29 13.99
N PRO A 280 29.98 23.10 13.76
CA PRO A 280 31.01 23.44 14.74
C PRO A 280 31.10 24.95 15.02
N PHE A 281 30.37 25.80 14.28
CA PHE A 281 30.29 27.24 14.50
C PHE A 281 28.95 27.72 15.05
N THR A 282 27.98 26.82 15.26
CA THR A 282 26.74 27.17 15.96
C THR A 282 26.93 26.95 17.47
N ALA A 283 27.01 28.06 18.22
CA ALA A 283 27.33 28.09 19.65
C ALA A 283 26.47 27.13 20.50
N PRO A 284 27.04 26.48 21.53
CA PRO A 284 26.36 25.41 22.27
C PRO A 284 25.23 25.88 23.21
N TRP A 285 24.93 27.19 23.26
CA TRP A 285 24.11 27.79 24.32
C TRP A 285 22.87 28.46 23.75
N LYS A 286 22.06 27.71 22.98
CA LYS A 286 20.61 27.96 22.83
C LYS A 286 19.88 26.64 22.52
N SER A 287 19.78 25.78 23.51
CA SER A 287 18.56 24.97 23.76
C SER A 287 18.01 25.50 25.10
N SER A 288 16.72 25.66 25.33
CA SER A 288 15.56 24.92 24.86
C SER A 288 14.30 25.78 25.04
N ASN A 289 13.49 25.87 23.98
CA ASN A 289 12.03 25.82 24.08
C ASN A 289 11.43 25.58 22.68
N ARG A 290 12.07 24.71 21.91
CA ARG A 290 11.35 23.89 20.94
C ARG A 290 11.11 22.57 21.66
N MET A 291 9.90 22.39 22.16
CA MET A 291 9.32 21.06 22.28
C MET A 291 9.13 20.59 20.84
N ASP A 292 10.20 20.08 20.23
CA ASP A 292 10.04 19.15 19.14
C ASP A 292 9.51 17.88 19.83
N GLU A 293 8.21 17.63 19.71
CA GLU A 293 7.61 16.32 19.99
C GLU A 293 8.10 15.33 18.93
N THR A 294 9.40 15.09 18.86
CA THR A 294 9.89 13.80 18.42
C THR A 294 9.51 12.86 19.54
N THR A 295 8.37 12.18 19.36
CA THR A 295 7.98 11.06 20.19
C THR A 295 9.11 10.04 20.10
N GLU A 296 10.06 10.10 21.03
CA GLU A 296 11.11 9.11 21.18
C GLU A 296 10.41 7.77 21.33
N PHE A 297 10.51 6.96 20.28
CA PHE A 297 9.94 5.62 20.26
C PHE A 297 10.63 4.83 21.38
N THR A 298 9.89 4.62 22.46
CA THR A 298 10.37 3.96 23.67
C THR A 298 9.52 2.72 23.88
N TYR A 299 10.20 1.60 24.14
CA TYR A 299 9.53 0.35 24.50
C TYR A 299 8.89 0.49 25.89
N LEU A 300 7.70 -0.10 26.05
CA LEU A 300 7.01 -0.15 27.33
C LEU A 300 7.79 -1.03 28.30
N SER A 301 7.81 -0.67 29.59
CA SER A 301 8.35 -1.55 30.62
C SER A 301 7.54 -2.85 30.72
N VAL A 302 8.16 -3.93 31.20
CA VAL A 302 7.48 -5.24 31.33
C VAL A 302 6.23 -5.16 32.22
N SER A 303 6.22 -4.30 33.23
CA SER A 303 5.03 -4.03 34.06
C SER A 303 3.92 -3.36 33.26
N GLU A 304 4.24 -2.35 32.45
CA GLU A 304 3.26 -1.66 31.62
C GLU A 304 2.71 -2.55 30.50
N GLN A 305 3.54 -3.42 29.93
CA GLN A 305 3.12 -4.45 28.97
C GLN A 305 2.13 -5.46 29.61
N ARG A 306 2.34 -5.83 30.88
CA ARG A 306 1.39 -6.69 31.61
C ARG A 306 0.09 -5.98 31.96
N ASP A 307 0.17 -4.71 32.34
CA ASP A 307 -1.01 -3.91 32.65
C ASP A 307 -1.87 -3.64 31.42
N SER A 308 -1.25 -3.39 30.27
CA SER A 308 -1.95 -3.27 28.97
C SER A 308 -2.60 -4.59 28.56
N LEU A 309 -1.93 -5.73 28.73
CA LEU A 309 -2.55 -7.05 28.53
C LEU A 309 -3.73 -7.30 29.48
N PHE A 310 -3.61 -6.93 30.75
CA PHE A 310 -4.73 -7.06 31.70
C PHE A 310 -5.94 -6.23 31.25
N LYS A 311 -5.70 -4.99 30.79
CA LYS A 311 -6.75 -4.12 30.22
C LYS A 311 -7.33 -4.72 28.93
N ALA A 312 -6.50 -5.30 28.06
CA ALA A 312 -6.95 -5.96 26.83
C ALA A 312 -7.86 -7.17 27.13
N ARG A 313 -7.47 -8.02 28.09
CA ARG A 313 -8.29 -9.14 28.58
C ARG A 313 -9.62 -8.68 29.18
N ALA A 314 -9.61 -7.58 29.94
CA ALA A 314 -10.84 -7.00 30.49
C ALA A 314 -11.74 -6.42 29.39
N ALA A 315 -11.15 -5.77 28.38
CA ALA A 315 -11.86 -5.19 27.25
C ALA A 315 -12.56 -6.27 26.42
N ILE A 316 -11.87 -7.35 26.04
CA ILE A 316 -12.48 -8.44 25.26
C ILE A 316 -13.62 -9.13 26.03
N ALA A 317 -13.45 -9.37 27.34
CA ALA A 317 -14.50 -9.92 28.17
C ALA A 317 -15.73 -8.99 28.25
N LYS A 318 -15.50 -7.67 28.27
CA LYS A 318 -16.57 -6.66 28.24
C LYS A 318 -17.28 -6.64 26.88
N ILE A 319 -16.55 -6.79 25.76
CA ILE A 319 -17.14 -6.91 24.41
C ILE A 319 -18.03 -8.15 24.34
N GLU A 320 -17.53 -9.32 24.73
CA GLU A 320 -18.31 -10.57 24.72
C GLU A 320 -19.57 -10.48 25.60
N PHE A 321 -19.47 -9.86 26.77
CA PHE A 321 -20.60 -9.65 27.67
C PHE A 321 -21.63 -8.66 27.10
N ALA A 322 -21.16 -7.54 26.56
CA ALA A 322 -22.01 -6.49 26.00
C ALA A 322 -22.73 -6.98 24.74
N GLN A 323 -22.05 -7.77 23.90
CA GLN A 323 -22.63 -8.42 22.73
C GLN A 323 -23.75 -9.40 23.12
N ARG A 324 -23.56 -10.21 24.17
CA ARG A 324 -24.61 -11.13 24.68
C ARG A 324 -25.85 -10.40 25.19
N ASN A 325 -25.68 -9.18 25.70
CA ASN A 325 -26.77 -8.37 26.25
C ASN A 325 -27.35 -7.37 25.25
N GLY A 326 -26.78 -7.26 24.04
CA GLY A 326 -27.19 -6.29 23.02
C GLY A 326 -26.83 -4.84 23.34
N ASP A 327 -25.86 -4.61 24.24
CA ASP A 327 -25.38 -3.27 24.58
C ASP A 327 -24.22 -2.87 23.65
N PHE A 328 -24.56 -2.36 22.48
CA PHE A 328 -23.58 -1.99 21.46
C PHE A 328 -22.73 -0.78 21.85
N ASP A 329 -23.23 0.11 22.71
CA ASP A 329 -22.50 1.31 23.16
C ASP A 329 -21.34 0.92 24.09
N ALA A 330 -21.62 0.05 25.06
CA ALA A 330 -20.58 -0.47 25.94
C ALA A 330 -19.57 -1.35 25.20
N ALA A 331 -20.02 -2.06 24.14
CA ALA A 331 -19.16 -2.86 23.27
C ALA A 331 -18.23 -1.99 22.43
N THR A 332 -18.72 -0.89 21.83
CA THR A 332 -17.87 0.02 21.03
C THR A 332 -16.84 0.75 21.88
N GLU A 333 -17.17 1.14 23.10
CA GLU A 333 -16.20 1.72 24.03
C GLU A 333 -15.09 0.73 24.41
N ALA A 334 -15.46 -0.52 24.70
CA ALA A 334 -14.49 -1.57 25.02
C ALA A 334 -13.63 -1.94 23.81
N TYR A 335 -14.22 -1.98 22.62
CA TYR A 335 -13.52 -2.19 21.36
C TYR A 335 -12.53 -1.06 21.07
N ARG A 336 -12.93 0.21 21.23
CA ARG A 336 -12.03 1.37 21.12
C ARG A 336 -10.86 1.27 22.09
N ALA A 337 -11.13 0.92 23.36
CA ALA A 337 -10.07 0.76 24.35
C ALA A 337 -9.06 -0.32 23.97
N LEU A 338 -9.52 -1.42 23.37
CA LEU A 338 -8.64 -2.47 22.90
C LEU A 338 -7.84 -2.06 21.65
N MET A 339 -8.46 -1.38 20.69
CA MET A 339 -7.77 -0.91 19.48
C MET A 339 -6.64 0.08 19.81
N ASN A 340 -6.89 0.98 20.78
CA ASN A 340 -5.83 1.86 21.29
C ASN A 340 -4.66 1.08 21.89
N ILE A 341 -4.92 -0.06 22.56
CA ILE A 341 -3.86 -0.93 23.11
C ILE A 341 -3.15 -1.67 21.97
N SER A 342 -3.85 -2.10 20.92
CA SER A 342 -3.22 -2.75 19.76
C SER A 342 -2.36 -1.78 18.95
N ASP A 343 -2.67 -0.50 18.90
CA ASP A 343 -1.80 0.50 18.26
C ASP A 343 -0.46 0.63 19.01
N GLU A 344 -0.48 0.46 20.33
CA GLU A 344 0.70 0.39 21.18
C GLU A 344 1.45 -0.95 21.09
N ALA A 345 0.96 -1.94 20.34
CA ALA A 345 1.60 -3.25 20.19
C ALA A 345 3.03 -3.15 19.67
N LYS A 346 3.35 -2.14 18.85
CA LYS A 346 4.72 -1.88 18.36
C LYS A 346 5.70 -1.57 19.49
N ARG A 347 5.22 -1.12 20.65
CA ARG A 347 6.04 -0.80 21.84
C ARG A 347 6.27 -2.01 22.75
N PHE A 348 5.74 -3.18 22.41
CA PHE A 348 6.00 -4.42 23.14
C PHE A 348 7.33 -5.01 22.71
N ASP A 349 8.24 -5.15 23.68
CA ASP A 349 9.58 -5.71 23.46
C ASP A 349 9.60 -7.23 23.71
N GLN A 350 8.72 -7.74 24.58
CA GLN A 350 8.66 -9.17 24.90
C GLN A 350 7.80 -9.95 23.89
N PRO A 351 8.36 -10.95 23.19
CA PRO A 351 7.65 -11.68 22.15
C PRO A 351 6.46 -12.49 22.70
N GLU A 352 6.56 -13.01 23.93
CA GLU A 352 5.45 -13.75 24.57
C GLU A 352 4.24 -12.85 24.84
N LEU A 353 4.48 -11.65 25.36
CA LEU A 353 3.42 -10.69 25.67
C LEU A 353 2.82 -10.10 24.39
N ALA A 354 3.65 -9.84 23.37
CA ALA A 354 3.20 -9.41 22.06
C ALA A 354 2.35 -10.49 21.36
N ALA A 355 2.76 -11.77 21.43
CA ALA A 355 1.99 -12.89 20.90
C ALA A 355 0.64 -13.06 21.61
N GLU A 356 0.61 -12.85 22.93
CA GLU A 356 -0.64 -12.88 23.68
C GLU A 356 -1.58 -11.74 23.29
N LEU A 357 -1.08 -10.50 23.17
CA LEU A 357 -1.88 -9.37 22.69
C LEU A 357 -2.46 -9.66 21.31
N LYS A 358 -1.63 -10.21 20.41
CA LYS A 358 -2.08 -10.63 19.08
C LYS A 358 -3.18 -11.68 19.16
N ALA A 359 -3.03 -12.72 19.99
CA ALA A 359 -4.07 -13.72 20.17
C ALA A 359 -5.39 -13.15 20.71
N ILE A 360 -5.33 -12.11 21.57
CA ILE A 360 -6.53 -11.41 22.05
C ILE A 360 -7.20 -10.63 20.91
N VAL A 361 -6.43 -9.98 20.04
CA VAL A 361 -6.94 -9.25 18.87
C VAL A 361 -7.54 -10.22 17.84
N ASP A 362 -6.84 -11.31 17.52
CA ASP A 362 -7.30 -12.33 16.56
C ASP A 362 -8.63 -12.97 17.03
N ARG A 363 -8.81 -13.16 18.35
CA ARG A 363 -10.06 -13.68 18.92
C ARG A 363 -11.28 -12.77 18.66
N ILE A 364 -11.08 -11.48 18.41
CA ILE A 364 -12.17 -10.58 18.05
C ILE A 364 -12.60 -10.76 16.60
N GLU A 365 -11.65 -11.09 15.72
CA GLU A 365 -11.96 -11.46 14.35
C GLU A 365 -12.83 -12.74 14.33
N GLU A 366 -12.55 -13.71 15.21
CA GLU A 366 -13.37 -14.93 15.36
C GLU A 366 -14.82 -14.66 15.83
N LEU A 367 -15.10 -13.51 16.45
CA LEU A 367 -16.43 -13.11 16.91
C LEU A 367 -17.27 -12.42 15.79
N GLU A 368 -17.02 -12.81 14.53
CA GLU A 368 -17.43 -12.17 13.26
C GLU A 368 -18.82 -11.51 13.32
N GLN A 369 -19.88 -12.26 13.60
CA GLN A 369 -21.25 -11.81 13.33
C GLN A 369 -21.79 -10.67 14.22
N GLY A 370 -21.19 -10.39 15.37
CA GLY A 370 -21.63 -9.28 16.24
C GLY A 370 -20.58 -8.21 16.50
N VAL A 371 -19.32 -8.48 16.14
CA VAL A 371 -18.26 -7.47 16.17
C VAL A 371 -18.31 -6.59 14.93
N GLU A 372 -18.77 -7.08 13.77
CA GLU A 372 -18.90 -6.27 12.54
C GLU A 372 -19.64 -4.94 12.78
N GLU A 373 -20.79 -4.98 13.45
CA GLU A 373 -21.59 -3.78 13.75
C GLU A 373 -20.85 -2.84 14.72
N VAL A 374 -20.17 -3.41 15.72
CA VAL A 374 -19.37 -2.66 16.70
C VAL A 374 -18.17 -1.99 16.02
N ARG A 375 -17.49 -2.71 15.13
CA ARG A 375 -16.33 -2.23 14.35
C ARG A 375 -16.75 -1.12 13.39
N VAL A 376 -17.80 -1.30 12.60
CA VAL A 376 -18.31 -0.27 11.68
C VAL A 376 -18.72 0.98 12.44
N ARG A 377 -19.39 0.81 13.59
CA ARG A 377 -19.79 1.95 14.43
C ARG A 377 -18.58 2.70 14.97
N HIS A 378 -17.55 2.00 15.41
CA HIS A 378 -16.28 2.61 15.83
C HIS A 378 -15.63 3.41 14.70
N LEU A 379 -15.48 2.81 13.51
CA LEU A 379 -14.91 3.47 12.32
C LEU A 379 -15.72 4.68 11.88
N TYR A 380 -17.05 4.60 11.97
CA TYR A 380 -17.94 5.72 11.67
C TYR A 380 -17.78 6.87 12.69
N GLU A 381 -17.68 6.57 13.97
CA GLU A 381 -17.41 7.57 15.00
C GLU A 381 -16.07 8.27 14.77
N GLU A 382 -15.03 7.51 14.44
CA GLU A 382 -13.71 8.09 14.15
C GLU A 382 -13.77 8.97 12.89
N SER A 383 -14.41 8.49 11.84
CA SER A 383 -14.65 9.26 10.61
C SER A 383 -15.38 10.57 10.90
N ARG A 384 -16.40 10.53 11.76
CA ARG A 384 -17.15 11.72 12.19
C ARG A 384 -16.25 12.71 12.92
N VAL A 385 -15.43 12.26 13.87
CA VAL A 385 -14.49 13.13 14.60
C VAL A 385 -13.51 13.80 13.64
N ARG A 386 -12.96 13.05 12.67
CA ARG A 386 -12.06 13.61 11.66
C ARG A 386 -12.76 14.59 10.72
N LEU A 387 -13.99 14.30 10.30
CA LEU A 387 -14.81 15.23 9.49
C LEU A 387 -15.12 16.53 10.26
N ASP A 388 -15.42 16.44 11.56
CA ASP A 388 -15.62 17.62 12.41
C ASP A 388 -14.31 18.43 12.52
N SER A 389 -13.15 17.77 12.61
CA SER A 389 -11.84 18.43 12.56
C SER A 389 -11.54 19.04 11.19
N MET A 390 -11.91 18.38 10.08
CA MET A 390 -11.79 18.94 8.73
C MET A 390 -12.60 20.22 8.59
N LYS A 391 -13.80 20.25 9.17
CA LYS A 391 -14.65 21.44 9.16
C LYS A 391 -14.00 22.60 9.91
N ARG A 392 -13.42 22.34 11.08
CA ARG A 392 -12.68 23.37 11.85
C ARG A 392 -11.46 23.88 11.08
N ALA A 393 -10.67 22.98 10.52
CA ALA A 393 -9.51 23.34 9.69
C ALA A 393 -9.90 24.17 8.46
N PHE A 394 -11.01 23.84 7.81
CA PHE A 394 -11.57 24.61 6.70
C PHE A 394 -12.00 26.02 7.15
N GLU A 395 -12.66 26.16 8.30
CA GLU A 395 -13.04 27.46 8.88
C GLU A 395 -11.81 28.32 9.25
N GLU A 396 -10.71 27.68 9.67
CA GLU A 396 -9.42 28.30 10.00
C GLU A 396 -8.54 28.57 8.76
N GLN A 397 -8.98 28.17 7.57
CA GLN A 397 -8.23 28.27 6.30
C GLN A 397 -6.92 27.47 6.28
N ASP A 398 -6.81 26.43 7.11
CA ASP A 398 -5.69 25.50 7.10
C ASP A 398 -5.96 24.34 6.13
N PHE A 399 -5.70 24.59 4.84
CA PHE A 399 -5.97 23.62 3.78
C PHE A 399 -5.01 22.43 3.78
N ALA A 400 -3.84 22.54 4.43
CA ALA A 400 -2.90 21.44 4.53
C ALA A 400 -3.45 20.34 5.44
N THR A 401 -3.98 20.71 6.60
CA THR A 401 -4.61 19.75 7.53
C THR A 401 -5.91 19.17 6.95
N VAL A 402 -6.68 19.94 6.18
CA VAL A 402 -7.85 19.40 5.45
C VAL A 402 -7.47 18.27 4.50
N ASN A 403 -6.38 18.41 3.75
CA ASN A 403 -5.91 17.37 2.83
C ASN A 403 -5.37 16.12 3.55
N GLN A 404 -4.66 16.32 4.67
CA GLN A 404 -4.22 15.21 5.51
C GLN A 404 -5.43 14.43 6.06
N LEU A 405 -6.36 15.13 6.71
CA LEU A 405 -7.57 14.52 7.29
C LEU A 405 -8.45 13.87 6.22
N TYR A 406 -8.51 14.43 5.00
CA TYR A 406 -9.20 13.79 3.87
C TYR A 406 -8.63 12.40 3.59
N SER A 407 -7.30 12.26 3.53
CA SER A 407 -6.66 10.96 3.26
C SER A 407 -6.96 9.94 4.36
N GLU A 408 -7.04 10.39 5.61
CA GLU A 408 -7.37 9.56 6.78
C GLU A 408 -8.84 9.11 6.74
N VAL A 409 -9.78 10.02 6.44
CA VAL A 409 -11.20 9.67 6.32
C VAL A 409 -11.46 8.73 5.13
N GLN A 410 -10.72 8.87 4.02
CA GLN A 410 -10.82 7.92 2.90
C GLN A 410 -10.35 6.52 3.28
N LYS A 411 -9.28 6.39 4.08
CA LYS A 411 -8.85 5.09 4.61
C LYS A 411 -9.93 4.47 5.49
N LEU A 412 -10.50 5.23 6.43
CA LEU A 412 -11.60 4.76 7.26
C LEU A 412 -12.84 4.36 6.45
N ALA A 413 -13.16 5.10 5.38
CA ALA A 413 -14.25 4.75 4.48
C ALA A 413 -13.99 3.42 3.74
N SER A 414 -12.75 3.17 3.29
CA SER A 414 -12.36 1.89 2.72
C SER A 414 -12.50 0.76 3.73
N GLU A 415 -11.99 0.94 4.95
CA GLU A 415 -12.09 -0.06 6.01
C GLU A 415 -13.55 -0.40 6.36
N ILE A 416 -14.46 0.58 6.36
CA ILE A 416 -15.91 0.33 6.54
C ILE A 416 -16.47 -0.53 5.41
N GLN A 417 -16.02 -0.33 4.17
CA GLN A 417 -16.45 -1.13 3.02
C GLN A 417 -15.91 -2.56 3.10
N ASP A 418 -14.66 -2.73 3.56
CA ASP A 418 -13.99 -4.03 3.68
C ASP A 418 -14.65 -4.93 4.74
N VAL A 419 -15.33 -4.34 5.74
CA VAL A 419 -16.13 -5.12 6.71
C VAL A 419 -17.31 -5.84 6.05
N GLY A 420 -17.86 -5.30 4.97
CA GLY A 420 -18.85 -6.02 4.17
C GLY A 420 -19.79 -5.15 3.33
N ASP A 421 -20.39 -5.77 2.31
CA ASP A 421 -21.24 -5.10 1.33
C ASP A 421 -22.45 -4.36 1.94
N LYS A 422 -22.95 -4.82 3.09
CA LYS A 422 -24.07 -4.18 3.81
C LYS A 422 -23.74 -2.74 4.23
N TYR A 423 -22.48 -2.41 4.43
CA TYR A 423 -22.02 -1.10 4.91
C TYR A 423 -21.49 -0.19 3.79
N ARG A 424 -21.56 -0.65 2.54
CA ARG A 424 -21.13 0.13 1.37
C ARG A 424 -21.79 1.50 1.30
N THR A 425 -23.08 1.61 1.63
CA THR A 425 -23.78 2.90 1.64
C THR A 425 -23.18 3.85 2.67
N THR A 426 -22.87 3.36 3.87
CA THR A 426 -22.25 4.16 4.94
C THR A 426 -20.86 4.63 4.54
N SER A 427 -20.04 3.74 3.99
CA SER A 427 -18.72 4.07 3.44
C SER A 427 -18.81 5.17 2.36
N THR A 428 -19.72 5.00 1.39
CA THR A 428 -19.90 6.01 0.32
C THR A 428 -20.32 7.37 0.86
N LEU A 429 -21.20 7.42 1.86
CA LEU A 429 -21.62 8.69 2.46
C LEU A 429 -20.48 9.40 3.18
N VAL A 430 -19.66 8.66 3.94
CA VAL A 430 -18.47 9.21 4.62
C VAL A 430 -17.46 9.73 3.58
N GLY A 431 -17.16 8.93 2.56
CA GLY A 431 -16.24 9.31 1.48
C GLY A 431 -16.73 10.51 0.68
N MET A 432 -18.04 10.60 0.40
CA MET A 432 -18.65 11.76 -0.26
C MET A 432 -18.55 13.03 0.58
N ALA A 433 -18.81 12.94 1.89
CA ALA A 433 -18.69 14.09 2.79
C ALA A 433 -17.26 14.63 2.85
N ALA A 434 -16.26 13.75 2.95
CA ALA A 434 -14.85 14.13 2.92
C ALA A 434 -14.46 14.75 1.57
N SER A 435 -14.89 14.15 0.46
CA SER A 435 -14.61 14.64 -0.90
C SER A 435 -15.22 16.02 -1.14
N GLN A 436 -16.45 16.24 -0.67
CA GLN A 436 -17.09 17.55 -0.75
C GLN A 436 -16.28 18.59 0.02
N MET A 437 -15.83 18.31 1.24
CA MET A 437 -15.02 19.26 2.01
C MET A 437 -13.69 19.58 1.32
N ARG A 438 -13.02 18.56 0.76
CA ARG A 438 -11.79 18.77 0.01
C ARG A 438 -12.01 19.64 -1.24
N GLN A 439 -13.03 19.34 -2.04
CA GLN A 439 -13.35 20.14 -3.23
C GLN A 439 -13.62 21.60 -2.86
N ARG A 440 -14.41 21.84 -1.81
CA ARG A 440 -14.66 23.19 -1.29
C ARG A 440 -13.37 23.88 -0.86
N SER A 441 -12.47 23.14 -0.21
CA SER A 441 -11.16 23.67 0.21
C SER A 441 -10.27 24.06 -0.97
N GLU A 442 -10.26 23.27 -2.05
CA GLU A 442 -9.50 23.56 -3.27
C GLU A 442 -10.02 24.84 -3.96
N VAL A 443 -11.36 25.00 -4.07
CA VAL A 443 -12.00 26.19 -4.62
C VAL A 443 -11.63 27.45 -3.82
N VAL A 444 -11.73 27.37 -2.49
CA VAL A 444 -11.40 28.50 -1.62
C VAL A 444 -9.90 28.82 -1.68
N GLN A 445 -9.03 27.81 -1.67
CA GLN A 445 -7.59 27.98 -1.80
C GLN A 445 -7.22 28.63 -3.15
N GLN A 446 -7.85 28.21 -4.24
CA GLN A 446 -7.66 28.79 -5.55
C GLN A 446 -8.06 30.27 -5.57
N PHE A 447 -9.20 30.63 -4.99
CA PHE A 447 -9.59 32.04 -4.87
C PHE A 447 -8.64 32.84 -3.97
N LEU A 448 -8.20 32.28 -2.84
CA LEU A 448 -7.27 32.97 -1.94
C LEU A 448 -5.87 33.16 -2.56
N SER A 449 -5.47 32.30 -3.48
CA SER A 449 -4.22 32.44 -4.24
C SER A 449 -4.25 33.59 -5.25
N ARG A 450 -5.45 34.02 -5.66
CA ARG A 450 -5.64 35.22 -6.48
C ARG A 450 -5.41 36.45 -5.61
N THR A 451 -4.51 37.33 -6.02
CA THR A 451 -4.11 38.52 -5.26
C THR A 451 -5.12 39.65 -5.42
N VAL A 452 -6.35 39.43 -4.93
CA VAL A 452 -7.41 40.43 -4.94
C VAL A 452 -7.15 41.45 -3.83
N GLN A 453 -6.75 42.69 -4.17
CA GLN A 453 -6.52 43.76 -3.19
C GLN A 453 -7.81 44.53 -2.93
N ILE A 454 -8.24 44.58 -1.67
CA ILE A 454 -9.44 45.32 -1.27
C ILE A 454 -8.99 46.68 -0.74
N ASP A 455 -9.19 47.73 -1.55
CA ASP A 455 -8.80 49.10 -1.20
C ASP A 455 -9.82 49.78 -0.28
N GLY A 456 -11.10 49.41 -0.38
CA GLY A 456 -12.13 49.98 0.48
C GLY A 456 -13.56 49.63 0.09
N VAL A 457 -14.51 50.13 0.87
CA VAL A 457 -15.94 49.92 0.65
C VAL A 457 -16.70 51.22 0.84
N VAL A 458 -17.63 51.49 -0.07
CA VAL A 458 -18.50 52.67 -0.06
C VAL A 458 -19.95 52.21 0.07
N ILE A 459 -20.56 52.49 1.22
CA ILE A 459 -21.98 52.19 1.49
C ILE A 459 -22.74 53.51 1.47
N SER A 460 -23.56 53.70 0.45
CA SER A 460 -24.42 54.88 0.28
C SER A 460 -25.90 54.48 0.24
N GLY A 461 -26.81 55.44 0.43
CA GLY A 461 -28.25 55.19 0.29
C GLY A 461 -28.69 54.79 -1.13
N GLU A 462 -27.83 55.01 -2.13
CA GLU A 462 -28.06 54.67 -3.54
C GLU A 462 -27.47 53.31 -3.94
N GLY A 463 -26.64 52.69 -3.08
CA GLY A 463 -26.02 51.39 -3.32
C GLY A 463 -24.74 51.14 -2.50
N SER A 464 -24.39 49.86 -2.34
CA SER A 464 -23.13 49.41 -1.74
C SER A 464 -22.14 48.99 -2.82
N TYR A 465 -20.94 49.56 -2.78
CA TYR A 465 -19.86 49.34 -3.74
C TYR A 465 -18.58 48.91 -3.02
N ALA A 466 -17.81 48.02 -3.63
CA ALA A 466 -16.46 47.68 -3.21
C ALA A 466 -15.46 48.33 -4.17
N ILE A 467 -14.31 48.77 -3.63
CA ILE A 467 -13.15 49.18 -4.42
C ILE A 467 -12.15 48.03 -4.32
N VAL A 468 -11.95 47.34 -5.44
CA VAL A 468 -11.10 46.17 -5.55
C VAL A 468 -10.13 46.38 -6.70
N ASP A 469 -8.83 46.24 -6.44
CA ASP A 469 -7.74 46.48 -7.38
C ASP A 469 -7.84 47.87 -8.09
N GLY A 470 -8.30 48.89 -7.36
CA GLY A 470 -8.52 50.25 -7.86
C GLY A 470 -9.82 50.46 -8.66
N GLU A 471 -10.63 49.42 -8.91
CA GLU A 471 -11.88 49.50 -9.67
C GLU A 471 -13.13 49.52 -8.77
N TRP A 472 -14.16 50.24 -9.22
CA TRP A 472 -15.45 50.35 -8.53
C TRP A 472 -16.39 49.23 -8.95
N ILE A 473 -16.72 48.33 -8.02
CA ILE A 473 -17.49 47.13 -8.30
C ILE A 473 -18.77 47.16 -7.48
N ALA A 474 -19.92 47.14 -8.18
CA ALA A 474 -21.23 47.05 -7.55
C ALA A 474 -21.56 45.59 -7.15
N LYS A 475 -22.54 45.42 -6.26
CA LYS A 475 -23.12 44.10 -5.98
C LYS A 475 -23.55 43.41 -7.29
N GLY A 476 -23.13 42.17 -7.48
CA GLY A 476 -23.32 41.38 -8.70
C GLY A 476 -22.23 41.57 -9.76
N GLY A 477 -21.24 42.43 -9.52
CA GLY A 477 -20.08 42.61 -10.39
C GLY A 477 -19.09 41.44 -10.28
N ASP A 478 -18.41 41.17 -11.38
CA ASP A 478 -17.39 40.12 -11.49
C ASP A 478 -16.01 40.67 -11.12
N VAL A 479 -15.28 39.91 -10.31
CA VAL A 479 -13.92 40.19 -9.82
C VAL A 479 -13.08 38.95 -10.05
N GLU A 480 -12.25 38.98 -11.09
CA GLU A 480 -11.41 37.84 -11.48
C GLU A 480 -12.18 36.51 -11.55
N GLY A 481 -13.43 36.48 -12.01
CA GLY A 481 -14.26 35.27 -12.09
C GLY A 481 -15.06 34.93 -10.83
N ALA A 482 -14.99 35.76 -9.78
CA ALA A 482 -15.82 35.69 -8.58
C ALA A 482 -16.86 36.81 -8.57
N VAL A 483 -18.12 36.49 -8.25
CA VAL A 483 -19.20 37.47 -8.20
C VAL A 483 -19.31 38.09 -6.82
N LEU A 484 -19.27 39.42 -6.72
CA LEU A 484 -19.45 40.13 -5.46
C LEU A 484 -20.92 40.05 -5.01
N GLU A 485 -21.22 39.23 -4.01
CA GLU A 485 -22.60 38.97 -3.59
C GLU A 485 -23.07 39.89 -2.47
N GLU A 486 -22.21 40.15 -1.48
CA GLU A 486 -22.53 41.07 -0.37
C GLU A 486 -21.37 42.00 -0.02
N VAL A 487 -21.73 43.23 0.33
CA VAL A 487 -20.81 44.29 0.72
C VAL A 487 -21.19 44.79 2.10
N HIS A 488 -20.35 44.50 3.09
CA HIS A 488 -20.48 44.98 4.47
C HIS A 488 -19.37 45.99 4.79
N ARG A 489 -19.45 46.65 5.96
CA ARG A 489 -18.51 47.72 6.35
C ARG A 489 -17.08 47.22 6.59
N ASP A 490 -16.93 45.96 6.96
CA ASP A 490 -15.72 45.32 7.47
C ASP A 490 -15.40 43.99 6.74
N ARG A 491 -16.30 43.56 5.84
CA ARG A 491 -16.14 42.32 5.08
C ARG A 491 -16.85 42.38 3.72
N LEU A 492 -16.27 41.70 2.74
CA LEU A 492 -16.88 41.41 1.44
C LEU A 492 -17.19 39.92 1.34
N VAL A 493 -18.29 39.58 0.69
CA VAL A 493 -18.67 38.19 0.39
C VAL A 493 -18.63 38.00 -1.12
N PHE A 494 -17.74 37.14 -1.56
CA PHE A 494 -17.59 36.74 -2.96
C PHE A 494 -18.20 35.37 -3.16
N ASN A 495 -18.87 35.15 -4.28
CA ASN A 495 -19.32 33.86 -4.73
C ASN A 495 -18.38 33.39 -5.84
N PHE A 496 -17.61 32.34 -5.57
CA PHE A 496 -16.64 31.78 -6.49
C PHE A 496 -16.93 30.29 -6.67
N GLU A 497 -17.26 29.89 -7.91
CA GLU A 497 -17.59 28.50 -8.26
C GLU A 497 -18.65 27.84 -7.35
N GLY A 498 -19.58 28.63 -6.81
CA GLY A 498 -20.66 28.18 -5.93
C GLY A 498 -20.34 28.24 -4.43
N GLU A 499 -19.13 28.62 -4.05
CA GLU A 499 -18.72 28.83 -2.65
C GLU A 499 -18.75 30.30 -2.24
N LEU A 500 -19.29 30.56 -1.04
CA LEU A 500 -19.34 31.90 -0.44
C LEU A 500 -18.08 32.15 0.38
N ILE A 501 -17.23 33.05 -0.12
CA ILE A 501 -15.93 33.37 0.47
C ILE A 501 -16.00 34.75 1.13
N VAL A 502 -15.78 34.77 2.45
CA VAL A 502 -15.78 36.01 3.22
C VAL A 502 -14.36 36.56 3.34
N ARG A 503 -14.11 37.73 2.74
CA ARG A 503 -12.87 38.49 2.92
C ARG A 503 -13.09 39.61 3.94
N ARG A 504 -12.44 39.52 5.09
CA ARG A 504 -12.38 40.63 6.06
C ARG A 504 -11.24 41.55 5.66
N PHE A 505 -11.48 42.85 5.69
CA PHE A 505 -10.44 43.86 5.50
C PHE A 505 -10.46 44.80 6.70
N GLY A 506 -9.28 45.03 7.28
CA GLY A 506 -9.14 45.95 8.40
C GLY A 506 -9.17 47.39 7.91
N ARG A 507 -9.90 48.27 8.61
CA ARG A 507 -9.61 49.69 8.53
C ARG A 507 -8.27 49.93 9.23
N PHE A 508 -7.30 50.49 8.53
CA PHE A 508 -6.30 51.30 9.20
C PHE A 508 -6.96 52.58 9.74
#